data_AF-A0A4Y2S8R1-F1
#
_entry.id   AF-A0A4Y2S8R1-F1
#
_cell.length_a   1.000
_cell.length_b   1.000
_cell.length_c   1.000
_cell.angle_alpha   90.00
_cell.angle_beta   90.00
_cell.angle_gamma   90.00
#
_symmetry.space_group_name_H-M   'P 1'
#
loop_
_entity.id
_entity.type
_entity.pdbx_description
1 polymer ?
#
loop_
_entity_poly.entity_id
_entity_poly.type
_entity_poly.pdbx_seq_one_letter_code
_entity_poly.pdbx_strand_id
1 'polypeptide(L)'
;MGVIQIITPKSSVLAEEPLSRTKQVISAKDFAAEAHVPIQVYPNNGVVGYSKITAQNFAYESDTTASFLRKIDMLWLYGKWNNLSLPGWNGYIDHLSSNSMDFSISRILFLPFIPQPASVYNTIHTTLLCSLENAKLYGHDVCIVTFDQPLYTKAQEILAAVPSGSYLSKIVIRLGGFHLLSAFFGAIGYERKWYQRGAFFNLCT
;
A
#
# COMPACT_ATOMS: atom_id res chain seq x y z
N MET A 1 -9.89 -8.34 -8.35
CA MET A 1 -8.86 -7.73 -7.50
C MET A 1 -9.55 -7.05 -6.34
N GLY A 2 -9.19 -7.44 -5.12
CA GLY A 2 -9.66 -6.78 -3.89
C GLY A 2 -8.72 -5.65 -3.51
N VAL A 3 -9.26 -4.57 -2.95
CA VAL A 3 -8.49 -3.40 -2.56
C VAL A 3 -8.86 -3.03 -1.14
N ILE A 4 -7.83 -2.88 -0.30
CA ILE A 4 -7.97 -2.44 1.09
C ILE A 4 -7.44 -1.02 1.16
N GLN A 5 -8.23 -0.13 1.74
CA GLN A 5 -7.85 1.26 1.97
C GLN A 5 -7.62 1.49 3.46
N ILE A 6 -6.52 2.17 3.78
CA ILE A 6 -6.18 2.57 5.14
C ILE A 6 -6.06 4.09 5.16
N ILE A 7 -6.81 4.75 6.05
CA ILE A 7 -6.88 6.22 6.12
C ILE A 7 -6.58 6.68 7.52
N THR A 8 -5.74 7.71 7.64
CA THR A 8 -5.33 8.29 8.92
C THR A 8 -5.35 9.83 8.84
N PRO A 9 -5.95 10.53 9.82
CA PRO A 9 -6.79 10.01 10.89
C PRO A 9 -8.12 9.42 10.39
N LYS A 10 -8.78 8.60 11.21
CA LYS A 10 -10.10 8.00 10.93
C LYS A 10 -11.20 9.01 10.64
N SER A 11 -10.99 10.27 11.03
CA SER A 11 -11.89 11.40 10.81
C SER A 11 -11.74 12.02 9.44
N SER A 12 -10.72 11.64 8.66
CA SER A 12 -10.51 12.12 7.30
C SER A 12 -11.44 11.45 6.28
N VAL A 13 -12.32 10.57 6.74
CA VAL A 13 -13.47 10.08 6.00
C VAL A 13 -14.74 10.45 6.74
N LEU A 14 -15.82 10.59 5.97
CA LEU A 14 -17.15 10.75 6.54
C LEU A 14 -17.43 9.60 7.53
N ALA A 15 -18.12 9.92 8.62
CA ALA A 15 -18.70 8.87 9.46
C ALA A 15 -19.65 8.08 8.57
N GLU A 16 -19.49 6.76 8.51
CA GLU A 16 -20.47 5.93 7.81
C GLU A 16 -21.82 6.20 8.48
N GLU A 17 -22.82 6.62 7.71
CA GLU A 17 -24.18 6.64 8.21
C GLU A 17 -24.51 5.21 8.69
N PRO A 18 -25.18 5.05 9.83
CA PRO A 18 -25.55 3.72 10.31
C PRO A 18 -26.26 2.96 9.19
N LEU A 19 -25.63 1.88 8.70
CA LEU A 19 -26.22 1.07 7.64
C LEU A 19 -27.54 0.50 8.17
N SER A 20 -28.64 1.03 7.64
CA SER A 20 -29.98 0.56 8.00
C SER A 20 -30.07 -0.92 7.60
N ARG A 21 -30.27 -1.80 8.58
CA ARG A 21 -30.50 -3.23 8.32
C ARG A 21 -31.66 -3.36 7.33
N THR A 22 -31.37 -3.91 6.16
CA THR A 22 -32.41 -4.14 5.14
C THR A 22 -33.36 -5.21 5.66
N LYS A 23 -34.67 -4.91 5.67
CA LYS A 23 -35.70 -5.90 6.03
C LYS A 23 -36.00 -6.86 4.88
N GLN A 24 -35.53 -6.54 3.67
CA GLN A 24 -35.70 -7.31 2.46
C GLN A 24 -34.37 -7.93 2.04
N VAL A 25 -34.44 -9.17 1.58
CA VAL A 25 -33.31 -9.88 0.97
C VAL A 25 -33.08 -9.28 -0.41
N ILE A 26 -31.92 -8.65 -0.60
CA ILE A 26 -31.49 -8.17 -1.92
C ILE A 26 -31.12 -9.39 -2.76
N SER A 27 -31.58 -9.45 -4.01
CA SER A 27 -31.18 -10.55 -4.89
C SER A 27 -29.69 -10.46 -5.21
N ALA A 28 -29.02 -11.61 -5.41
CA ALA A 28 -27.61 -11.61 -5.77
C ALA A 28 -27.34 -10.83 -7.07
N LYS A 29 -28.32 -10.77 -7.98
CA LYS A 29 -28.25 -10.02 -9.23
C LYS A 29 -28.23 -8.51 -8.99
N ASP A 30 -29.10 -8.01 -8.12
CA ASP A 30 -29.19 -6.57 -7.84
C ASP A 30 -27.98 -6.11 -7.03
N PHE A 31 -27.53 -6.92 -6.06
CA PHE A 31 -26.29 -6.65 -5.33
C PHE A 31 -25.07 -6.61 -6.27
N ALA A 32 -24.97 -7.57 -7.18
CA ALA A 32 -23.86 -7.61 -8.14
C ALA A 32 -23.89 -6.44 -9.13
N ALA A 33 -25.08 -5.95 -9.49
CA ALA A 33 -25.21 -4.77 -10.36
C ALA A 33 -24.67 -3.50 -9.68
N GLU A 34 -24.98 -3.29 -8.40
CA GLU A 34 -24.52 -2.10 -7.67
C GLU A 34 -23.07 -2.20 -7.18
N ALA A 35 -22.60 -3.40 -6.82
CA ALA A 35 -21.21 -3.63 -6.45
C ALA A 35 -20.26 -3.65 -7.66
N HIS A 36 -20.78 -3.52 -8.89
CA HIS A 36 -19.99 -3.64 -10.10
C HIS A 36 -19.11 -2.42 -10.34
N VAL A 37 -17.79 -2.64 -10.36
CA VAL A 37 -16.85 -1.64 -10.85
C VAL A 37 -16.71 -1.80 -12.37
N PRO A 38 -17.09 -0.80 -13.18
CA PRO A 38 -16.94 -0.86 -14.62
C PRO A 38 -15.46 -0.87 -15.00
N ILE A 39 -15.09 -1.78 -15.91
CA ILE A 39 -13.70 -1.95 -16.34
C ILE A 39 -13.31 -0.81 -17.28
N GLN A 40 -12.26 -0.09 -16.90
CA GLN A 40 -11.67 0.98 -17.67
C GLN A 40 -10.51 0.45 -18.50
N VAL A 41 -10.67 0.49 -19.82
CA VAL A 41 -9.64 0.05 -20.77
C VAL A 41 -8.41 0.92 -20.63
N TYR A 42 -7.23 0.30 -20.52
CA TYR A 42 -5.96 0.99 -20.58
C TYR A 42 -5.52 1.14 -22.06
N PRO A 43 -5.53 2.35 -22.63
CA PRO A 43 -5.09 2.57 -24.00
C PRO A 43 -3.56 2.48 -24.06
N ASN A 44 -3.03 1.31 -24.41
CA ASN A 44 -1.61 1.15 -24.67
C ASN A 44 -1.29 1.54 -26.12
N ASN A 45 -0.92 2.80 -26.35
CA ASN A 45 -0.56 3.33 -27.68
C ASN A 45 0.86 2.90 -28.15
N GLY A 46 1.35 1.74 -27.70
CA GLY A 46 2.70 1.26 -28.03
C GLY A 46 3.83 1.97 -27.28
N VAL A 47 3.52 2.81 -26.29
CA VAL A 47 4.51 3.48 -25.46
C VAL A 47 4.96 2.53 -24.36
N VAL A 48 6.19 2.03 -24.46
CA VAL A 48 6.81 1.25 -23.38
C VAL A 48 7.15 2.19 -22.24
N GLY A 49 6.30 2.26 -21.20
CA GLY A 49 6.46 3.21 -20.08
C GLY A 49 7.85 3.14 -19.45
N TYR A 50 8.45 1.94 -19.35
CA TYR A 50 9.80 1.76 -18.81
C TYR A 50 10.89 2.53 -19.55
N SER A 51 10.74 2.79 -20.86
CA SER A 51 11.73 3.57 -21.62
C SER A 51 11.88 5.01 -21.12
N LYS A 52 10.88 5.51 -20.39
CA LYS A 52 10.87 6.83 -19.75
C LYS A 52 11.37 6.82 -18.30
N ILE A 53 11.58 5.64 -17.72
CA ILE A 53 12.07 5.51 -16.33
C ILE A 53 13.60 5.58 -16.37
N THR A 54 14.14 6.69 -15.89
CA THR A 54 15.59 6.84 -15.72
C THR A 54 15.98 6.30 -14.35
N ALA A 55 16.72 5.18 -14.34
CA ALA A 55 17.42 4.74 -13.14
C ALA A 55 18.51 5.77 -12.81
N GLN A 56 18.42 6.37 -11.63
CA GLN A 56 19.49 7.22 -11.12
C GLN A 56 20.39 6.37 -10.21
N ASN A 57 21.68 6.69 -10.20
CA ASN A 57 22.57 6.14 -9.18
C ASN A 57 22.00 6.51 -7.81
N PHE A 58 22.16 5.61 -6.84
CA PHE A 58 21.91 5.97 -5.45
C PHE A 58 22.77 7.20 -5.13
N ALA A 59 22.10 8.33 -4.91
CA ALA A 59 22.74 9.45 -4.26
C ALA A 59 22.97 9.00 -2.82
N TYR A 60 24.13 8.42 -2.56
CA TYR A 60 24.67 8.39 -1.20
C TYR A 60 24.96 9.86 -0.88
N GLU A 61 23.92 10.61 -0.48
CA GLU A 61 24.11 11.95 0.04
C GLU A 61 25.17 11.84 1.14
N SER A 62 26.13 12.77 1.11
CA SER A 62 27.12 12.96 2.17
C SER A 62 26.42 12.90 3.53
N ASP A 63 26.83 11.96 4.37
CA ASP A 63 26.42 11.79 5.77
C ASP A 63 25.13 12.51 6.15
N THR A 64 23.98 11.96 5.76
CA THR A 64 22.71 12.39 6.34
C THR A 64 22.80 12.16 7.85
N THR A 65 23.00 13.23 8.62
CA THR A 65 23.06 13.20 10.09
C THR A 65 21.72 12.82 10.72
N ALA A 66 20.65 12.77 9.94
CA ALA A 66 19.33 12.30 10.33
C ALA A 66 19.16 10.80 10.05
N SER A 67 19.07 10.00 11.12
CA SER A 67 18.66 8.60 11.04
C SER A 67 17.19 8.48 10.67
N PHE A 68 16.86 7.68 9.65
CA PHE A 68 15.49 7.25 9.36
C PHE A 68 14.88 6.40 10.49
N LEU A 69 15.71 5.71 11.27
CA LEU A 69 15.29 4.95 12.43
C LEU A 69 15.08 5.90 13.61
N ARG A 70 13.89 5.86 14.18
CA ARG A 70 13.56 6.59 15.40
C ARG A 70 14.28 5.92 16.58
N LYS A 71 14.56 6.70 17.63
CA LYS A 71 15.22 6.20 18.86
C LYS A 71 14.50 4.98 19.47
N ILE A 72 13.18 4.95 19.36
CA ILE A 72 12.31 3.85 19.81
C ILE A 72 12.54 2.55 19.00
N ASP A 73 12.71 2.66 17.69
CA ASP A 73 12.99 1.53 16.81
C ASP A 73 14.37 0.93 17.15
N MET A 74 15.37 1.80 17.38
CA MET A 74 16.72 1.41 17.81
C MET A 74 16.75 0.76 19.19
N LEU A 75 15.97 1.28 20.15
CA LEU A 75 15.89 0.71 21.50
C LEU A 75 15.29 -0.70 21.48
N TRP A 76 14.23 -0.91 20.69
CA TRP A 76 13.65 -2.24 20.49
C TRP A 76 14.63 -3.21 19.83
N LEU A 77 15.29 -2.78 18.74
CA LEU A 77 16.31 -3.58 18.05
C LEU A 77 17.44 -3.98 18.99
N TYR A 78 17.96 -3.04 19.77
CA TYR A 78 19.01 -3.30 20.75
C TYR A 78 18.54 -4.28 21.83
N GLY A 79 17.32 -4.13 22.36
CA GLY A 79 16.78 -5.05 23.35
C GLY A 79 16.61 -6.47 22.80
N LYS A 80 16.14 -6.62 21.56
CA LYS A 80 16.09 -7.90 20.86
C LYS A 80 17.49 -8.50 20.66
N TRP A 81 18.46 -7.69 20.25
CA TRP A 81 19.86 -8.11 20.10
C TRP A 81 20.47 -8.61 21.42
N ASN A 82 20.11 -7.98 22.55
CA ASN A 82 20.56 -8.39 23.88
C ASN A 82 19.71 -9.52 24.50
N ASN A 83 18.88 -10.19 23.71
CA ASN A 83 17.99 -11.27 24.17
C ASN A 83 17.06 -10.87 25.33
N LEU A 84 16.67 -9.59 25.42
CA LEU A 84 15.67 -9.16 26.38
C LEU A 84 14.29 -9.73 25.98
N SER A 85 13.48 -10.06 26.98
CA SER A 85 12.10 -10.51 26.78
C SER A 85 11.19 -9.34 26.38
N LEU A 86 11.31 -8.91 25.13
CA LEU A 86 10.47 -7.88 24.52
C LEU A 86 9.41 -8.52 23.62
N PRO A 87 8.21 -7.94 23.51
CA PRO A 87 7.21 -8.35 22.53
C PRO A 87 7.70 -8.13 21.08
N GLY A 88 6.93 -8.60 20.10
CA GLY A 88 7.11 -8.21 18.69
C GLY A 88 7.03 -6.69 18.52
N TRP A 89 7.46 -6.17 17.36
CA TRP A 89 7.53 -4.71 17.15
C TRP A 89 6.19 -4.02 17.41
N ASN A 90 5.09 -4.56 16.87
CA ASN A 90 3.75 -4.02 17.07
C ASN A 90 3.33 -4.03 18.54
N GLY A 91 3.60 -5.12 19.28
CA GLY A 91 3.29 -5.18 20.72
C GLY A 91 4.17 -4.23 21.55
N TYR A 92 5.41 -3.97 21.13
CA TYR A 92 6.29 -3.00 21.77
C TYR A 92 5.77 -1.58 21.58
N ILE A 93 5.37 -1.23 20.36
CA ILE A 93 4.75 0.07 20.07
C ILE A 93 3.43 0.23 20.82
N ASP A 94 2.56 -0.78 20.81
CA ASP A 94 1.27 -0.77 21.50
C ASP A 94 1.44 -0.45 23.00
N HIS A 95 2.38 -1.14 23.66
CA HIS A 95 2.69 -0.89 25.06
C HIS A 95 3.16 0.54 25.33
N LEU A 96 3.97 1.11 24.43
CA LEU A 96 4.45 2.49 24.54
C LEU A 96 3.38 3.54 24.22
N SER A 97 2.50 3.26 23.26
CA SER A 97 1.40 4.15 22.87
C SER A 97 0.23 4.13 23.85
N SER A 98 0.09 3.05 24.65
CA SER A 98 -1.01 2.87 25.59
C SER A 98 -1.13 3.96 26.66
N ASN A 99 -0.02 4.67 26.97
CA ASN A 99 0.06 5.54 28.14
C ASN A 99 0.11 7.05 27.88
N SER A 100 0.52 7.57 26.72
CA SER A 100 0.61 9.04 26.54
C SER A 100 1.09 9.54 25.17
N MET A 101 0.83 8.87 24.04
CA MET A 101 1.17 9.46 22.73
C MET A 101 -0.08 9.98 22.04
N ASP A 102 -0.03 11.22 21.54
CA ASP A 102 -1.00 11.75 20.59
C ASP A 102 -0.85 11.00 19.27
N PHE A 103 -1.60 9.90 19.10
CA PHE A 103 -1.64 9.15 17.86
C PHE A 103 -3.01 9.31 17.17
N SER A 104 -2.96 9.29 15.85
CA SER A 104 -4.16 9.25 15.02
C SER A 104 -4.55 7.79 14.76
N ILE A 105 -5.79 7.44 15.07
CA ILE A 105 -6.33 6.11 14.76
C ILE A 105 -6.62 6.02 13.26
N SER A 106 -6.19 4.95 12.62
CA SER A 106 -6.53 4.66 11.21
C SER A 106 -7.91 4.02 11.07
N ARG A 107 -8.57 4.23 9.94
CA ARG A 107 -9.74 3.43 9.51
C ARG A 107 -9.34 2.52 8.36
N ILE A 108 -9.76 1.26 8.44
CA ILE A 108 -9.60 0.27 7.36
C ILE A 108 -10.94 0.13 6.66
N LEU A 109 -10.94 0.34 5.34
CA LEU A 109 -12.11 0.20 4.48
C LEU A 109 -11.82 -0.84 3.39
N PHE A 110 -12.84 -1.59 3.01
CA PHE A 110 -12.78 -2.49 1.87
C PHE A 110 -13.42 -1.79 0.67
N LEU A 111 -12.65 -1.58 -0.39
CA LEU A 111 -13.18 -1.02 -1.62
C LEU A 111 -13.82 -2.13 -2.48
N PRO A 112 -14.75 -1.76 -3.40
CA PRO A 112 -15.42 -2.71 -4.27
C PRO A 112 -14.46 -3.63 -5.04
N PHE A 113 -14.86 -4.89 -5.22
CA PHE A 113 -14.03 -5.87 -5.91
C PHE A 113 -14.12 -5.70 -7.41
N ILE A 114 -12.99 -5.68 -8.10
CA ILE A 114 -12.95 -5.65 -9.56
C ILE A 114 -12.96 -7.09 -10.08
N PRO A 115 -14.00 -7.55 -10.81
CA PRO A 115 -14.17 -8.97 -11.16
C PRO A 115 -13.30 -9.39 -12.36
N GLN A 116 -12.01 -9.05 -12.34
CA GLN A 116 -11.02 -9.48 -13.33
C GLN A 116 -9.70 -9.91 -12.65
N PRO A 117 -8.88 -10.73 -13.33
CA PRO A 117 -7.56 -11.10 -12.83
C PRO A 117 -6.70 -9.86 -12.58
N ALA A 118 -6.01 -9.84 -11.43
CA ALA A 118 -5.17 -8.72 -11.01
C ALA A 118 -4.00 -8.44 -11.98
N SER A 119 -3.54 -9.46 -12.71
CA SER A 119 -2.41 -9.37 -13.64
C SER A 119 -2.73 -8.64 -14.95
N VAL A 120 -3.99 -8.34 -15.24
CA VAL A 120 -4.41 -7.66 -16.48
C VAL A 120 -4.25 -6.15 -16.34
N TYR A 121 -3.65 -5.48 -17.35
CA TYR A 121 -3.42 -4.03 -17.32
C TYR A 121 -4.70 -3.21 -17.10
N ASN A 122 -5.81 -3.61 -17.72
CA ASN A 122 -7.12 -2.96 -17.53
C ASN A 122 -7.55 -3.01 -16.05
N THR A 123 -7.36 -4.14 -15.37
CA THR A 123 -7.68 -4.30 -13.94
C THR A 123 -6.85 -3.35 -13.08
N ILE A 124 -5.53 -3.27 -13.35
CA ILE A 124 -4.61 -2.39 -12.61
C ILE A 124 -4.98 -0.93 -12.87
N HIS A 125 -5.17 -0.54 -14.13
CA HIS A 125 -5.57 0.81 -14.53
C HIS A 125 -6.90 1.22 -13.88
N THR A 126 -7.92 0.37 -13.96
CA THR A 126 -9.22 0.59 -13.29
C THR A 126 -9.03 0.81 -11.80
N THR A 127 -8.15 0.04 -11.15
CA THR A 127 -7.87 0.19 -9.72
C THR A 127 -7.24 1.52 -9.38
N LEU A 128 -6.29 1.99 -10.19
CA LEU A 128 -5.66 3.30 -10.01
C LEU A 128 -6.70 4.42 -10.12
N LEU A 129 -7.62 4.31 -11.08
CA LEU A 129 -8.73 5.25 -11.25
C LEU A 129 -9.66 5.25 -10.05
N CYS A 130 -10.14 4.09 -9.62
CA CYS A 130 -11.02 3.97 -8.45
C CYS A 130 -10.33 4.52 -7.18
N SER A 131 -9.04 4.23 -6.99
CA SER A 131 -8.27 4.73 -5.85
C SER A 131 -8.17 6.26 -5.86
N LEU A 132 -7.98 6.86 -7.04
CA LEU A 132 -7.91 8.30 -7.20
C LEU A 132 -9.27 8.98 -7.04
N GLU A 133 -10.34 8.41 -7.59
CA GLU A 133 -11.71 8.91 -7.42
C GLU A 133 -12.10 8.91 -5.94
N ASN A 134 -11.78 7.83 -5.24
CA ASN A 134 -12.02 7.72 -3.82
C ASN A 134 -11.14 8.68 -2.98
N ALA A 135 -9.89 8.91 -3.39
CA ALA A 135 -9.06 9.96 -2.78
C ALA A 135 -9.68 11.35 -2.96
N LYS A 136 -10.20 11.67 -4.16
CA LYS A 136 -10.90 12.93 -4.43
C LYS A 136 -12.17 13.08 -3.62
N LEU A 137 -12.95 12.00 -3.47
CA LEU A 137 -14.19 11.99 -2.68
C LEU A 137 -13.95 12.47 -1.23
N TYR A 138 -12.81 12.11 -0.65
CA TYR A 138 -12.42 12.51 0.71
C TYR A 138 -11.47 13.73 0.74
N GLY A 139 -11.26 14.42 -0.38
CA GLY A 139 -10.43 15.62 -0.44
C GLY A 139 -8.93 15.35 -0.23
N HIS A 140 -8.44 14.16 -0.55
CA HIS A 140 -7.03 13.82 -0.47
C HIS A 140 -6.28 14.24 -1.75
N ASP A 141 -5.23 15.05 -1.59
CA ASP A 141 -4.39 15.52 -2.69
C ASP A 141 -3.45 14.45 -3.24
N VAL A 142 -3.02 13.51 -2.39
CA VAL A 142 -2.07 12.45 -2.72
C VAL A 142 -2.71 11.09 -2.48
N CYS A 143 -2.66 10.21 -3.49
CA CYS A 143 -3.14 8.84 -3.39
C CYS A 143 -1.93 7.89 -3.44
N ILE A 144 -1.64 7.22 -2.33
CA ILE A 144 -0.56 6.21 -2.27
C ILE A 144 -1.19 4.84 -2.49
N VAL A 145 -0.73 4.12 -3.51
CA VAL A 145 -1.20 2.76 -3.80
C VAL A 145 -0.03 1.80 -3.71
N THR A 146 -0.18 0.79 -2.86
CA THR A 146 0.81 -0.27 -2.68
C THR A 146 0.42 -1.50 -3.47
N PHE A 147 1.37 -2.09 -4.19
CA PHE A 147 1.19 -3.33 -4.93
C PHE A 147 2.28 -4.36 -4.62
N ASP A 148 1.94 -5.62 -4.80
CA ASP A 148 2.85 -6.76 -4.89
C ASP A 148 3.84 -6.54 -6.05
N GLN A 149 5.02 -7.15 -6.00
CA GLN A 149 6.07 -6.93 -6.98
C GLN A 149 5.64 -7.03 -8.47
N PRO A 150 4.93 -8.08 -8.94
CA PRO A 150 4.55 -8.16 -10.36
C PRO A 150 3.52 -7.10 -10.76
N LEU A 151 2.66 -6.67 -9.84
CA LEU A 151 1.63 -5.66 -10.08
C LEU A 151 2.23 -4.25 -10.02
N TYR A 152 3.15 -4.02 -9.09
CA TYR A 152 3.92 -2.78 -8.95
C TYR A 152 4.61 -2.41 -10.25
N THR A 153 5.30 -3.35 -10.88
CA THR A 153 6.03 -3.14 -12.14
C THR A 153 5.07 -2.66 -13.24
N LYS A 154 3.93 -3.34 -13.42
CA LYS A 154 2.90 -2.94 -14.40
C LYS A 154 2.25 -1.60 -14.07
N ALA A 155 2.00 -1.31 -12.80
CA ALA A 155 1.44 -0.03 -12.37
C ALA A 155 2.42 1.13 -12.64
N GLN A 156 3.72 0.92 -12.41
CA GLN A 156 4.77 1.88 -12.77
C GLN A 156 4.82 2.14 -14.27
N GLU A 157 4.68 1.10 -15.09
CA GLU A 157 4.63 1.25 -16.55
C GLU A 157 3.44 2.09 -17.00
N ILE A 158 2.25 1.83 -16.43
CA ILE A 158 1.04 2.62 -16.69
C ILE A 158 1.31 4.09 -16.36
N LEU A 159 1.81 4.39 -15.16
CA LEU A 159 2.08 5.77 -14.75
C LEU A 159 3.16 6.45 -15.60
N ALA A 160 4.22 5.74 -15.98
CA ALA A 160 5.27 6.30 -16.83
C ALA A 160 4.78 6.58 -18.26
N ALA A 161 3.79 5.83 -18.75
CA ALA A 161 3.18 6.08 -20.06
C ALA A 161 2.29 7.35 -20.08
N VAL A 162 1.76 7.76 -18.93
CA VAL A 162 0.82 8.89 -18.80
C VAL A 162 1.53 10.24 -19.05
N PRO A 163 0.90 11.18 -19.78
CA PRO A 163 1.45 12.53 -19.97
C PRO A 163 1.58 13.32 -18.66
N SER A 164 2.62 14.15 -18.56
CA SER A 164 2.82 15.08 -17.44
C SER A 164 1.59 15.99 -17.26
N GLY A 165 1.13 16.17 -16.03
CA GLY A 165 -0.05 16.99 -15.70
C GLY A 165 -1.40 16.25 -15.79
N SER A 166 -1.42 14.98 -16.20
CA SER A 166 -2.61 14.14 -16.11
C SER A 166 -3.06 13.92 -14.66
N TYR A 167 -4.34 13.63 -14.44
CA TYR A 167 -4.90 13.33 -13.13
C TYR A 167 -4.23 12.12 -12.44
N LEU A 168 -3.69 11.15 -13.20
CA LEU A 168 -2.96 9.99 -12.64
C LEU A 168 -1.59 10.37 -12.05
N SER A 169 -1.05 11.55 -12.37
CA SER A 169 0.23 12.02 -11.81
C SER A 169 0.19 12.25 -10.30
N LYS A 170 -1.01 12.34 -9.71
CA LYS A 170 -1.22 12.44 -8.25
C LYS A 170 -1.09 11.11 -7.51
N ILE A 171 -0.96 10.00 -8.24
CA ILE A 171 -0.80 8.67 -7.64
C ILE A 171 0.67 8.39 -7.41
N VAL A 172 1.00 7.98 -6.18
CA VAL A 172 2.33 7.49 -5.81
C VAL A 172 2.25 5.98 -5.65
N ILE A 173 2.91 5.25 -6.54
CA ILE A 173 2.98 3.78 -6.48
C ILE A 173 4.13 3.35 -5.58
N ARG A 174 3.84 2.42 -4.67
CA ARG A 174 4.83 1.84 -3.74
C ARG A 174 4.83 0.32 -3.84
N LEU A 175 6.00 -0.28 -3.66
CA LEU A 175 6.12 -1.72 -3.51
C LEU A 175 5.65 -2.10 -2.10
N GLY A 176 4.82 -3.13 -1.98
CA GLY A 176 4.33 -3.60 -0.67
C GLY A 176 5.49 -3.97 0.26
N GLY A 177 5.38 -3.64 1.56
CA GLY A 177 6.49 -3.75 2.52
C GLY A 177 7.16 -5.13 2.58
N PHE A 178 6.36 -6.19 2.54
CA PHE A 178 6.84 -7.57 2.41
C PHE A 178 7.77 -7.77 1.20
N HIS A 179 7.32 -7.31 0.03
CA HIS A 179 8.05 -7.47 -1.22
C HIS A 179 9.27 -6.56 -1.28
N LEU A 180 9.20 -5.36 -0.69
CA LEU A 180 10.33 -4.46 -0.56
C LEU A 180 11.45 -5.10 0.26
N LEU A 181 11.11 -5.65 1.43
CA LEU A 181 12.06 -6.34 2.30
C LEU A 181 12.64 -7.59 1.60
N SER A 182 11.78 -8.36 0.94
CA SER A 182 12.21 -9.56 0.19
C SER A 182 13.14 -9.20 -0.96
N ALA A 183 12.83 -8.15 -1.74
CA ALA A 183 13.66 -7.68 -2.84
C ALA A 183 15.02 -7.17 -2.35
N PHE A 184 15.06 -6.44 -1.23
CA PHE A 184 16.30 -6.00 -0.60
C PHE A 184 17.18 -7.19 -0.20
N PHE A 185 16.62 -8.18 0.51
CA PHE A 185 17.37 -9.38 0.89
C PHE A 185 17.83 -10.21 -0.30
N GLY A 186 17.03 -10.28 -1.37
CA GLY A 186 17.43 -10.87 -2.64
C GLY A 186 18.64 -10.15 -3.25
N ALA A 187 18.61 -8.82 -3.29
CA ALA A 187 19.69 -8.00 -3.84
C ALA A 187 21.02 -8.16 -3.09
N ILE A 188 20.99 -8.37 -1.76
CA ILE A 188 22.20 -8.62 -0.96
C ILE A 188 22.57 -10.11 -0.84
N GLY A 189 21.91 -11.00 -1.60
CA GLY A 189 22.29 -12.41 -1.74
C GLY A 189 21.80 -13.35 -0.63
N TYR A 190 20.82 -12.94 0.19
CA TYR A 190 20.40 -13.68 1.38
C TYR A 190 19.10 -14.52 1.21
N GLU A 191 18.43 -14.46 0.07
CA GLU A 191 17.08 -15.02 -0.16
C GLU A 191 16.88 -16.48 0.33
N ARG A 192 17.87 -17.37 0.13
CA ARG A 192 17.73 -18.81 0.43
C ARG A 192 17.88 -19.22 1.90
N LYS A 193 18.49 -18.41 2.78
CA LYS A 193 18.73 -18.82 4.19
C LYS A 193 17.67 -18.35 5.19
N TRP A 194 16.80 -17.41 4.83
CA TRP A 194 15.88 -16.76 5.76
C TRP A 194 14.44 -17.30 5.72
N TYR A 195 13.97 -17.80 4.57
CA TYR A 195 12.64 -18.42 4.46
C TYR A 195 12.49 -19.65 5.39
N GLN A 196 13.58 -20.35 5.68
CA GLN A 196 13.60 -21.53 6.56
C GLN A 196 13.64 -21.21 8.07
N ARG A 197 13.87 -19.95 8.47
CA ARG A 197 14.14 -19.60 9.88
C ARG A 197 12.98 -18.90 10.62
N GLY A 198 11.82 -18.71 10.00
CA GLY A 198 10.61 -18.18 10.68
C GLY A 198 10.68 -16.72 11.17
N ALA A 199 11.85 -16.08 11.14
CA ALA A 199 12.06 -14.70 11.57
C ALA A 199 11.37 -13.64 10.69
N PHE A 200 10.89 -14.05 9.51
CA PHE A 200 10.30 -13.18 8.50
C PHE A 200 8.93 -12.60 8.93
N PHE A 201 8.11 -13.38 9.64
CA PHE A 201 6.79 -12.90 10.08
C PHE A 201 6.90 -11.80 11.14
N ASN A 202 7.82 -11.93 12.10
CA ASN A 202 7.95 -11.00 13.24
C ASN A 202 8.47 -9.58 12.91
N LEU A 203 8.94 -9.35 11.68
CA LEU A 203 9.34 -8.02 11.19
C LEU A 203 8.26 -7.36 10.32
N CYS A 204 7.33 -8.16 9.78
CA CYS A 204 6.22 -7.70 8.95
C CYS A 204 4.87 -7.67 9.69
N THR A 205 4.81 -8.22 10.91
CA THR A 205 3.68 -8.21 11.85
C THR A 205 4.12 -7.78 13.23
#